data_AF-A0A7J6TRX1-F1
#
_entry.id   AF-A0A7J6TRX1-F1
#
_cell.length_a   1.000
_cell.length_b   1.000
_cell.length_c   1.000
_cell.angle_alpha   90.00
_cell.angle_beta   90.00
_cell.angle_gamma   90.00
#
_symmetry.space_group_name_H-M   'P 1'
#
loop_
_entity.id
_entity.type
_entity.pdbx_description
1 polymer ?
#
loop_
_entity_poly.entity_id
_entity_poly.type
_entity_poly.pdbx_seq_one_letter_code
_entity_poly.pdbx_strand_id
1 'polypeptide(L)'
;LLNEVADYHINSRKRISDFARELIKKGGGYEALTFKDLYNMLLDLGQWKDPAEERGINDRDIQSLAMKYDDDEVNKAGERMMLAQQGGISVPPVHATKSVADSIDRKKVISIHKFMNKTFLRLVATFKKIPQTERYEMLPKVVEAAAEVHVTLKVYSEFHIDADDLEMAVQRMEKQLEDDKAYQQEAEMLAHTMAKLHEYCRPLLLEDEFEKMMELLYEQNTSTRKLWTKLYDMLFSSKATPDHHKISIKTAYREFVKHTKENSKAMKDAGYPELNPLELGDLYGRYKDNDKIHNIWIKSSCDLAAYLQVMMIAAQGQMPPPPPPPSVMKRVKNITASQVVAMQSCMTACLGLIKTMMKSEENPEEVFDAQYALPFAQGVASIAIEREDSGKGLTGEDLTIAGMMHSPTLQGDMKFMESSMKQQQYISEIMQMCGGAKPPGGSQQPNACSIM
;
A
#
# COMPACT_ATOMS: atom_id res chain seq x y z
N LEU A 1 0.96 -23.23 12.02
CA LEU A 1 0.43 -21.97 11.48
C LEU A 1 0.63 -21.81 9.97
N LEU A 2 1.82 -21.47 9.42
CA LEU A 2 1.98 -21.22 7.97
C LEU A 2 1.47 -22.37 7.09
N ASN A 3 1.77 -23.62 7.48
CA ASN A 3 1.22 -24.81 6.81
C ASN A 3 -0.30 -24.93 6.94
N GLU A 4 -0.90 -24.56 8.07
CA GLU A 4 -2.36 -24.57 8.25
C GLU A 4 -3.04 -23.53 7.36
N VAL A 5 -2.43 -22.33 7.23
CA VAL A 5 -2.90 -21.28 6.33
C VAL A 5 -2.79 -21.74 4.88
N ALA A 6 -1.66 -22.35 4.50
CA ALA A 6 -1.48 -22.93 3.17
C ALA A 6 -2.54 -24.02 2.88
N ASP A 7 -2.73 -24.97 3.81
CA ASP A 7 -3.72 -26.05 3.68
C ASP A 7 -5.15 -25.48 3.62
N TYR A 8 -5.44 -24.43 4.38
CA TYR A 8 -6.72 -23.72 4.33
C TYR A 8 -6.98 -23.15 2.93
N HIS A 9 -6.04 -22.40 2.35
CA HIS A 9 -6.21 -21.83 1.01
C HIS A 9 -6.34 -22.90 -0.08
N ILE A 10 -5.52 -23.96 -0.02
CA ILE A 10 -5.60 -25.09 -0.95
C ILE A 10 -6.99 -25.77 -0.87
N ASN A 11 -7.46 -26.07 0.34
CA ASN A 11 -8.74 -26.73 0.55
C ASN A 11 -9.93 -25.82 0.21
N SER A 12 -9.81 -24.51 0.46
CA SER A 12 -10.82 -23.52 0.07
C SER A 12 -11.00 -23.49 -1.44
N ARG A 13 -9.89 -23.39 -2.20
CA ARG A 13 -9.94 -23.44 -3.68
C ARG A 13 -10.57 -24.73 -4.20
N LYS A 14 -10.12 -25.87 -3.68
CA LYS A 14 -10.67 -27.17 -4.09
C LYS A 14 -12.19 -27.19 -3.88
N ARG A 15 -12.68 -26.69 -2.75
CA ARG A 15 -14.12 -26.62 -2.45
C ARG A 15 -14.88 -25.71 -3.40
N ILE A 16 -14.32 -24.56 -3.76
CA ILE A 16 -14.90 -23.61 -4.72
C ILE A 16 -15.00 -24.25 -6.11
N SER A 17 -13.93 -24.91 -6.58
CA SER A 17 -13.92 -25.65 -7.85
C SER A 17 -14.92 -26.81 -7.83
N ASP A 18 -14.92 -27.64 -6.77
CA ASP A 18 -15.88 -28.74 -6.58
C ASP A 18 -17.32 -28.24 -6.62
N PHE A 19 -17.62 -27.13 -5.94
CA PHE A 19 -18.94 -26.51 -5.93
C PHE A 19 -19.39 -26.06 -7.33
N ALA A 20 -18.53 -25.36 -8.08
CA ALA A 20 -18.84 -24.96 -9.45
C ALA A 20 -19.14 -26.17 -10.36
N ARG A 21 -18.34 -27.23 -10.23
CA ARG A 21 -18.53 -28.48 -10.98
C ARG A 21 -19.81 -29.21 -10.60
N GLU A 22 -20.19 -29.21 -9.32
CA GLU A 22 -21.46 -29.76 -8.89
C GLU A 22 -22.65 -29.02 -9.52
N LEU A 23 -22.60 -27.69 -9.60
CA LEU A 23 -23.63 -26.89 -10.25
C LEU A 23 -23.74 -27.24 -11.74
N ILE A 24 -22.61 -27.38 -12.43
CA ILE A 24 -22.56 -27.82 -13.83
C ILE A 24 -23.16 -29.23 -14.01
N LYS A 25 -22.76 -30.18 -13.15
CA LYS A 25 -23.21 -31.59 -13.21
C LYS A 25 -24.69 -31.77 -12.93
N LYS A 26 -25.28 -30.94 -12.06
CA LYS A 26 -26.72 -30.99 -11.74
C LYS A 26 -27.61 -30.61 -12.93
N GLY A 27 -27.04 -30.13 -14.03
CA GLY A 27 -27.76 -29.75 -15.25
C GLY A 27 -28.26 -28.31 -15.19
N GLY A 28 -28.84 -27.84 -16.30
CA GLY A 28 -29.16 -26.41 -16.55
C GLY A 28 -29.92 -25.71 -15.42
N GLY A 29 -29.76 -24.38 -15.35
CA GLY A 29 -30.34 -23.51 -14.32
C GLY A 29 -29.28 -22.72 -13.56
N TYR A 30 -28.02 -23.16 -13.57
CA TYR A 30 -26.90 -22.39 -13.02
C TYR A 30 -26.67 -21.07 -13.79
N GLU A 31 -27.11 -20.99 -15.05
CA GLU A 31 -27.00 -19.79 -15.88
C GLU A 31 -27.90 -18.65 -15.39
N ALA A 32 -28.97 -18.98 -14.67
CA ALA A 32 -29.94 -18.05 -14.10
C ALA A 32 -29.58 -17.60 -12.67
N LEU A 33 -28.59 -18.23 -12.03
CA LEU A 33 -28.16 -17.85 -10.69
C LEU A 33 -27.60 -16.43 -10.69
N THR A 34 -28.11 -15.61 -9.77
CA THR A 34 -27.57 -14.27 -9.53
C THR A 34 -26.31 -14.34 -8.68
N PHE A 35 -25.57 -13.23 -8.62
CA PHE A 35 -24.43 -13.10 -7.71
C PHE A 35 -24.83 -13.38 -6.24
N LYS A 36 -25.99 -12.88 -5.82
CA LYS A 36 -26.48 -13.05 -4.45
C LYS A 36 -26.85 -14.50 -4.15
N ASP A 37 -27.42 -15.22 -5.11
CA ASP A 37 -27.70 -16.64 -4.96
C ASP A 37 -26.40 -17.43 -4.73
N LEU A 38 -25.39 -17.19 -5.57
CA LEU A 38 -24.07 -17.84 -5.44
C LEU A 38 -23.39 -17.48 -4.11
N TYR A 39 -23.44 -16.22 -3.70
CA TYR A 39 -22.91 -15.78 -2.41
C TYR A 39 -23.55 -16.54 -1.24
N ASN A 40 -24.89 -16.61 -1.19
CA ASN A 40 -25.59 -17.31 -0.12
C ASN A 40 -25.26 -18.81 -0.11
N MET A 41 -25.25 -19.45 -1.29
CA MET A 41 -24.90 -20.88 -1.39
C MET A 41 -23.47 -21.17 -0.94
N LEU A 42 -22.52 -20.29 -1.26
CA LEU A 42 -21.14 -20.42 -0.81
C LEU A 42 -21.01 -20.13 0.69
N LEU A 43 -21.71 -19.12 1.21
CA LEU A 43 -21.74 -18.82 2.64
C LEU A 43 -22.14 -20.07 3.45
N ASP A 44 -23.15 -20.81 2.97
CA ASP A 44 -23.64 -22.05 3.57
C ASP A 44 -22.63 -23.22 3.54
N LEU A 45 -21.62 -23.19 2.65
CA LEU A 45 -20.54 -24.20 2.64
C LEU A 45 -19.58 -24.07 3.85
N GLY A 46 -19.60 -22.92 4.54
CA GLY A 46 -18.82 -22.66 5.75
C GLY A 46 -17.29 -22.64 5.59
N GLN A 47 -16.60 -22.36 6.70
CA GLN A 47 -15.13 -22.27 6.83
C GLN A 47 -14.48 -21.18 5.96
N TRP A 48 -14.95 -19.95 6.11
CA TRP A 48 -14.43 -18.77 5.41
C TRP A 48 -13.46 -17.93 6.23
N LYS A 49 -13.08 -18.40 7.43
CA LYS A 49 -12.13 -17.72 8.32
C LYS A 49 -10.75 -18.34 8.18
N ASP A 50 -9.76 -17.48 8.02
CA ASP A 50 -8.36 -17.92 7.94
C ASP A 50 -7.84 -18.35 9.31
N PRO A 51 -7.09 -19.46 9.42
CA PRO A 51 -6.50 -19.89 10.69
C PRO A 51 -5.59 -18.84 11.36
N ALA A 52 -4.97 -17.93 10.60
CA ALA A 52 -4.20 -16.81 11.15
C ALA A 52 -5.12 -15.70 11.67
N GLU A 53 -6.15 -15.32 10.90
CA GLU A 53 -7.15 -14.32 11.30
C GLU A 53 -7.89 -14.75 12.58
N GLU A 54 -8.22 -16.04 12.71
CA GLU A 54 -8.83 -16.60 13.93
C GLU A 54 -7.97 -16.44 15.18
N ARG A 55 -6.65 -16.30 15.00
CA ARG A 55 -5.68 -16.07 16.06
C ARG A 55 -5.30 -14.60 16.21
N GLY A 56 -5.97 -13.70 15.47
CA GLY A 56 -5.67 -12.26 15.47
C GLY A 56 -4.35 -11.91 14.81
N ILE A 57 -3.84 -12.78 13.94
CA ILE A 57 -2.57 -12.60 13.22
C ILE A 57 -2.91 -12.11 11.81
N ASN A 58 -2.41 -10.93 11.45
CA ASN A 58 -2.57 -10.39 10.10
C ASN A 58 -1.34 -10.69 9.21
N ASP A 59 -1.42 -10.40 7.92
CA ASP A 59 -0.32 -10.65 6.96
C ASP A 59 0.98 -9.94 7.33
N ARG A 60 0.90 -8.75 7.95
CA ARG A 60 2.08 -8.01 8.41
C ARG A 60 2.75 -8.70 9.58
N ASP A 61 1.97 -9.30 10.48
CA ASP A 61 2.50 -10.12 11.58
C ASP A 61 3.19 -11.36 11.02
N ILE A 62 2.59 -12.00 10.01
CA ILE A 62 3.19 -13.16 9.31
C ILE A 62 4.52 -12.77 8.66
N GLN A 63 4.57 -11.67 7.91
CA GLN A 63 5.79 -11.18 7.27
C GLN A 63 6.88 -10.84 8.30
N SER A 64 6.51 -10.13 9.38
CA SER A 64 7.44 -9.75 10.45
C SER A 64 8.00 -10.97 11.19
N LEU A 65 7.16 -11.99 11.43
CA LEU A 65 7.57 -13.25 12.02
C LEU A 65 8.49 -14.02 11.07
N ALA A 66 8.14 -14.14 9.78
CA ALA A 66 8.98 -14.81 8.79
C ALA A 66 10.38 -14.18 8.70
N MET A 67 10.48 -12.85 8.70
CA MET A 67 11.76 -12.14 8.71
C MET A 67 12.61 -12.37 9.97
N LYS A 68 11.96 -12.73 11.09
CA LYS A 68 12.64 -13.00 12.36
C LYS A 68 13.26 -14.41 12.43
N TYR A 69 12.74 -15.35 11.64
CA TYR A 69 13.16 -16.75 11.66
C TYR A 69 13.77 -17.12 10.31
N ASP A 70 15.10 -17.03 10.21
CA ASP A 70 15.86 -17.52 9.04
C ASP A 70 16.10 -19.03 9.17
N ASP A 71 15.02 -19.80 9.01
CA ASP A 71 15.02 -21.26 9.10
C ASP A 71 14.42 -21.86 7.82
N ASP A 72 15.08 -22.91 7.30
CA ASP A 72 14.68 -23.56 6.04
C ASP A 72 13.25 -24.11 6.06
N GLU A 73 12.75 -24.58 7.21
CA GLU A 73 11.38 -25.08 7.33
C GLU A 73 10.38 -23.92 7.34
N VAL A 74 10.71 -22.81 8.00
CA VAL A 74 9.87 -21.60 8.01
C VAL A 74 9.80 -20.99 6.61
N ASN A 75 10.93 -20.90 5.92
CA ASN A 75 11.02 -20.38 4.56
C ASN A 75 10.19 -21.25 3.58
N LYS A 76 10.31 -22.58 3.66
CA LYS A 76 9.50 -23.51 2.84
C LYS A 76 8.00 -23.41 3.15
N ALA A 77 7.63 -23.30 4.42
CA ALA A 77 6.23 -23.15 4.81
C ALA A 77 5.66 -21.79 4.38
N GLY A 78 6.47 -20.73 4.43
CA GLY A 78 6.13 -19.39 3.93
C GLY A 78 5.95 -19.37 2.43
N GLU A 79 6.87 -19.97 1.67
CA GLU A 79 6.76 -20.13 0.22
C GLU A 79 5.48 -20.90 -0.15
N ARG A 80 5.23 -22.04 0.50
CA ARG A 80 4.01 -22.83 0.29
C ARG A 80 2.74 -22.03 0.56
N MET A 81 2.71 -21.23 1.63
CA MET A 81 1.60 -20.35 1.96
C MET A 81 1.40 -19.26 0.89
N MET A 82 2.47 -18.59 0.46
CA MET A 82 2.39 -17.56 -0.58
C MET A 82 1.86 -18.12 -1.90
N LEU A 83 2.37 -19.28 -2.32
CA LEU A 83 1.89 -19.97 -3.52
C LEU A 83 0.41 -20.36 -3.40
N ALA A 84 0.00 -20.85 -2.23
CA ALA A 84 -1.39 -21.19 -1.94
C ALA A 84 -2.30 -19.94 -1.94
N GLN A 85 -1.83 -18.78 -1.50
CA GLN A 85 -2.61 -17.54 -1.53
C GLN A 85 -2.75 -16.98 -2.95
N GLN A 86 -1.68 -16.96 -3.74
CA GLN A 86 -1.64 -16.24 -5.02
C GLN A 86 -2.40 -16.89 -6.17
N GLY A 87 -2.87 -18.13 -6.05
CA GLY A 87 -3.43 -18.82 -7.22
C GLY A 87 -2.34 -19.35 -8.13
N GLY A 88 -1.13 -19.47 -7.60
CA GLY A 88 0.04 -19.81 -8.37
C GLY A 88 -0.01 -21.22 -8.93
N ILE A 89 0.74 -21.37 -10.02
CA ILE A 89 1.02 -22.55 -10.85
C ILE A 89 1.40 -23.82 -10.05
N SER A 90 1.68 -23.68 -8.76
CA SER A 90 2.18 -24.73 -7.87
C SER A 90 1.09 -25.51 -7.14
N VAL A 91 -0.18 -25.10 -7.18
CA VAL A 91 -1.29 -25.96 -6.76
C VAL A 91 -1.77 -26.72 -8.00
N PRO A 92 -1.60 -28.05 -8.08
CA PRO A 92 -2.05 -28.79 -9.24
C PRO A 92 -3.56 -28.68 -9.36
N PRO A 93 -4.11 -28.33 -10.53
CA PRO A 93 -5.54 -28.35 -10.74
C PRO A 93 -6.05 -29.77 -10.51
N VAL A 94 -7.03 -29.90 -9.63
CA VAL A 94 -7.36 -31.17 -8.96
C VAL A 94 -8.05 -32.14 -9.92
N HIS A 95 -8.81 -31.60 -10.88
CA HIS A 95 -9.68 -32.36 -11.77
C HIS A 95 -9.36 -32.21 -13.25
N ALA A 96 -8.25 -31.56 -13.56
CA ALA A 96 -7.85 -31.30 -14.93
C ALA A 96 -7.57 -32.61 -15.69
N THR A 97 -8.13 -32.68 -16.90
CA THR A 97 -7.89 -33.73 -17.87
C THR A 97 -6.79 -33.27 -18.81
N LYS A 98 -5.60 -33.87 -18.68
CA LYS A 98 -4.41 -33.53 -19.48
C LYS A 98 -4.70 -33.41 -20.99
N SER A 99 -5.47 -34.35 -21.56
CA SER A 99 -5.78 -34.32 -23.00
C SER A 99 -6.65 -33.12 -23.41
N VAL A 100 -7.54 -32.66 -22.52
CA VAL A 100 -8.36 -31.47 -22.75
C VAL A 100 -7.48 -30.23 -22.62
N ALA A 101 -6.69 -30.13 -21.55
CA ALA A 101 -5.76 -29.02 -21.35
C ALA A 101 -4.76 -28.87 -22.52
N ASP A 102 -4.19 -29.98 -23.01
CA ASP A 102 -3.26 -30.00 -24.15
C ASP A 102 -3.94 -29.58 -25.48
N SER A 103 -5.28 -29.62 -25.56
CA SER A 103 -6.04 -29.18 -26.73
C SER A 103 -6.36 -27.67 -26.74
N ILE A 104 -6.18 -26.97 -25.61
CA ILE A 104 -6.42 -25.54 -25.50
C ILE A 104 -5.17 -24.79 -25.96
N ASP A 105 -5.24 -24.17 -27.13
CA ASP A 105 -4.12 -23.39 -27.66
C ASP A 105 -4.01 -21.98 -27.02
N ARG A 106 -2.88 -21.32 -27.25
CA ARG A 106 -2.61 -19.96 -26.76
C ARG A 106 -3.70 -18.95 -27.13
N LYS A 107 -4.22 -19.00 -28.36
CA LYS A 107 -5.25 -18.07 -28.84
C LYS A 107 -6.56 -18.28 -28.07
N LYS A 108 -6.89 -19.53 -27.77
CA LYS A 108 -8.06 -19.90 -26.99
C LYS A 108 -7.93 -19.44 -25.54
N VAL A 109 -6.77 -19.61 -24.90
CA VAL A 109 -6.49 -19.07 -23.56
C VAL A 109 -6.76 -17.57 -23.50
N ILE A 110 -6.19 -16.79 -24.42
CA ILE A 110 -6.37 -15.33 -24.48
C ILE A 110 -7.84 -14.97 -24.71
N SER A 111 -8.54 -15.71 -25.57
CA SER A 111 -9.96 -15.48 -25.86
C SER A 111 -10.84 -15.74 -24.63
N ILE A 112 -10.50 -16.76 -23.84
CA ILE A 112 -11.21 -17.05 -22.59
C ILE A 112 -10.93 -15.96 -21.55
N HIS A 113 -9.68 -15.51 -21.38
CA HIS A 113 -9.36 -14.42 -20.45
C HIS A 113 -10.07 -13.10 -20.81
N LYS A 114 -10.15 -12.77 -22.11
CA LYS A 114 -10.98 -11.66 -22.62
C LYS A 114 -12.44 -11.78 -22.21
N PHE A 115 -13.00 -12.98 -22.35
CA PHE A 115 -14.38 -13.25 -21.95
C PHE A 115 -14.56 -13.16 -20.43
N MET A 116 -13.60 -13.68 -19.65
CA MET A 116 -13.58 -13.57 -18.19
C MET A 116 -13.61 -12.09 -17.77
N ASN A 117 -12.75 -11.25 -18.36
CA ASN A 117 -12.75 -9.80 -18.11
C ASN A 117 -14.11 -9.15 -18.38
N LYS A 118 -14.68 -9.41 -19.57
CA LYS A 118 -15.99 -8.84 -19.95
C LYS A 118 -17.11 -9.31 -19.02
N THR A 119 -17.04 -10.54 -18.53
CA THR A 119 -18.00 -11.11 -17.60
C THR A 119 -17.82 -10.50 -16.22
N PHE A 120 -16.57 -10.38 -15.76
CA PHE A 120 -16.25 -9.90 -14.44
C PHE A 120 -16.55 -8.40 -14.28
N LEU A 121 -16.29 -7.58 -15.30
CA LEU A 121 -16.70 -6.18 -15.33
C LEU A 121 -18.23 -6.01 -15.19
N ARG A 122 -19.01 -6.90 -15.84
CA ARG A 122 -20.47 -6.91 -15.72
C ARG A 122 -20.92 -7.36 -14.32
N LEU A 123 -20.22 -8.32 -13.73
CA LEU A 123 -20.46 -8.74 -12.36
C LEU A 123 -20.19 -7.60 -11.38
N VAL A 124 -19.05 -6.92 -11.48
CA VAL A 124 -18.72 -5.76 -10.63
C VAL A 124 -19.76 -4.65 -10.77
N ALA A 125 -20.22 -4.37 -12.00
CA ALA A 125 -21.31 -3.41 -12.22
C ALA A 125 -22.65 -3.85 -11.60
N THR A 126 -22.89 -5.15 -11.49
CA THR A 126 -24.08 -5.71 -10.83
C THR A 126 -23.94 -5.66 -9.31
N PHE A 127 -22.78 -6.07 -8.79
CA PHE A 127 -22.44 -6.01 -7.36
C PHE A 127 -22.58 -4.58 -6.83
N LYS A 128 -22.09 -3.58 -7.57
CA LYS A 128 -22.23 -2.16 -7.23
C LYS A 128 -23.67 -1.71 -6.99
N LYS A 129 -24.67 -2.36 -7.59
CA LYS A 129 -26.10 -2.04 -7.42
C LYS A 129 -26.69 -2.59 -6.12
N ILE A 130 -26.01 -3.50 -5.44
CA ILE A 130 -26.40 -3.99 -4.12
C ILE A 130 -26.25 -2.82 -3.12
N PRO A 131 -27.25 -2.59 -2.24
CA PRO A 131 -27.16 -1.58 -1.19
C PRO A 131 -25.83 -1.68 -0.45
N GLN A 132 -25.21 -0.53 -0.23
CA GLN A 132 -23.88 -0.45 0.37
C GLN A 132 -23.82 -1.10 1.76
N THR A 133 -24.86 -0.90 2.58
CA THR A 133 -24.99 -1.53 3.89
C THR A 133 -24.96 -3.05 3.80
N GLU A 134 -25.67 -3.62 2.82
CA GLU A 134 -25.68 -5.07 2.59
C GLU A 134 -24.31 -5.56 2.12
N ARG A 135 -23.62 -4.83 1.22
CA ARG A 135 -22.27 -5.21 0.77
C ARG A 135 -21.24 -5.27 1.91
N TYR A 136 -21.43 -4.54 3.00
CA TYR A 136 -20.52 -4.55 4.15
C TYR A 136 -20.72 -5.71 5.09
N GLU A 137 -21.95 -6.21 5.16
CA GLU A 137 -22.26 -7.43 5.88
C GLU A 137 -21.76 -8.66 5.12
N MET A 138 -21.42 -8.51 3.83
CA MET A 138 -20.88 -9.59 3.03
C MET A 138 -19.42 -9.88 3.36
N LEU A 139 -19.11 -11.15 3.61
CA LEU A 139 -17.74 -11.60 3.88
C LEU A 139 -16.89 -11.49 2.60
N PRO A 140 -15.79 -10.72 2.58
CA PRO A 140 -15.00 -10.48 1.37
C PRO A 140 -14.54 -11.77 0.66
N LYS A 141 -14.12 -12.78 1.42
CA LYS A 141 -13.70 -14.09 0.87
C LYS A 141 -14.83 -14.84 0.17
N VAL A 142 -16.06 -14.73 0.68
CA VAL A 142 -17.23 -15.33 0.06
C VAL A 142 -17.64 -14.54 -1.19
N VAL A 143 -17.46 -13.21 -1.18
CA VAL A 143 -17.66 -12.36 -2.36
C VAL A 143 -16.69 -12.72 -3.48
N GLU A 144 -15.40 -12.90 -3.15
CA GLU A 144 -14.37 -13.34 -4.10
C GLU A 144 -14.72 -14.72 -4.69
N ALA A 145 -15.03 -15.70 -3.83
CA ALA A 145 -15.43 -17.03 -4.25
C ALA A 145 -16.71 -17.02 -5.12
N ALA A 146 -17.70 -16.20 -4.78
CA ALA A 146 -18.93 -16.05 -5.56
C ALA A 146 -18.65 -15.45 -6.95
N ALA A 147 -17.73 -14.49 -7.02
CA ALA A 147 -17.30 -13.91 -8.27
C ALA A 147 -16.55 -14.93 -9.14
N GLU A 148 -15.63 -15.68 -8.55
CA GLU A 148 -14.88 -16.75 -9.21
C GLU A 148 -15.83 -17.81 -9.78
N VAL A 149 -16.74 -18.35 -8.96
CA VAL A 149 -17.74 -19.34 -9.40
C VAL A 149 -18.62 -18.76 -10.51
N HIS A 150 -19.07 -17.51 -10.39
CA HIS A 150 -19.89 -16.89 -11.42
C HIS A 150 -19.16 -16.81 -12.77
N VAL A 151 -17.89 -16.38 -12.76
CA VAL A 151 -17.08 -16.31 -13.98
C VAL A 151 -16.82 -17.71 -14.54
N THR A 152 -16.47 -18.68 -13.70
CA THR A 152 -16.25 -20.08 -14.07
C THR A 152 -17.47 -20.70 -14.75
N LEU A 153 -18.66 -20.53 -14.18
CA LEU A 153 -19.90 -21.02 -14.77
C LEU A 153 -20.19 -20.39 -16.14
N LYS A 154 -19.90 -19.10 -16.32
CA LYS A 154 -20.07 -18.42 -17.61
C LYS A 154 -19.03 -18.86 -18.64
N VAL A 155 -17.77 -19.09 -18.23
CA VAL A 155 -16.73 -19.65 -19.09
C VAL A 155 -17.12 -21.06 -19.55
N TYR A 156 -17.57 -21.91 -18.64
CA TYR A 156 -18.03 -23.26 -18.98
C TYR A 156 -19.22 -23.22 -19.95
N SER A 157 -20.20 -22.34 -19.71
CA SER A 157 -21.36 -22.20 -20.59
C SER A 157 -20.99 -21.75 -22.01
N GLU A 158 -19.97 -20.91 -22.18
CA GLU A 158 -19.57 -20.37 -23.49
C GLU A 158 -18.58 -21.29 -24.22
N PHE A 159 -17.63 -21.87 -23.49
CA PHE A 159 -16.48 -22.57 -24.07
C PHE A 159 -16.48 -24.08 -23.83
N HIS A 160 -17.34 -24.58 -22.95
CA HIS A 160 -17.37 -25.98 -22.50
C HIS A 160 -16.00 -26.48 -22.02
N ILE A 161 -15.26 -25.61 -21.34
CA ILE A 161 -13.95 -25.87 -20.74
C ILE A 161 -14.10 -25.71 -19.23
N ASP A 162 -13.65 -26.73 -18.48
CA ASP A 162 -13.58 -26.69 -17.01
C ASP A 162 -12.48 -25.71 -16.56
N ALA A 163 -12.67 -25.06 -15.40
CA ALA A 163 -11.69 -24.11 -14.89
C ALA A 163 -10.33 -24.78 -14.62
N ASP A 164 -10.34 -26.01 -14.09
CA ASP A 164 -9.13 -26.78 -13.81
C ASP A 164 -8.37 -27.11 -15.11
N ASP A 165 -9.09 -27.41 -16.21
CA ASP A 165 -8.48 -27.68 -17.53
C ASP A 165 -7.82 -26.42 -18.11
N LEU A 166 -8.49 -25.27 -17.98
CA LEU A 166 -7.95 -23.98 -18.39
C LEU A 166 -6.70 -23.60 -17.59
N GLU A 167 -6.73 -23.77 -16.28
CA GLU A 167 -5.60 -23.50 -15.41
C GLU A 167 -4.40 -24.38 -15.78
N MET A 168 -4.61 -25.69 -15.99
CA MET A 168 -3.55 -26.59 -16.46
C MET A 168 -2.97 -26.15 -17.80
N ALA A 169 -3.82 -25.69 -18.73
CA ALA A 169 -3.35 -25.18 -20.03
C ALA A 169 -2.49 -23.92 -19.88
N VAL A 170 -2.90 -22.97 -19.01
CA VAL A 170 -2.12 -21.77 -18.69
C VAL A 170 -0.77 -22.15 -18.07
N GLN A 171 -0.75 -23.04 -17.06
CA GLN A 171 0.47 -23.52 -16.40
C GLN A 171 1.45 -24.13 -17.41
N ARG A 172 0.97 -24.93 -18.37
CA ARG A 172 1.82 -25.56 -19.40
C ARG A 172 2.38 -24.57 -20.42
N MET A 173 1.68 -23.46 -20.65
CA MET A 173 2.06 -22.43 -21.61
C MET A 173 2.65 -21.18 -20.94
N GLU A 174 2.97 -21.22 -19.64
CA GLU A 174 3.41 -20.07 -18.83
C GLU A 174 4.48 -19.23 -19.56
N LYS A 175 5.59 -19.83 -19.98
CA LYS A 175 6.68 -19.14 -20.69
C LYS A 175 6.24 -18.47 -21.99
N GLN A 176 5.25 -19.02 -22.69
CA GLN A 176 4.74 -18.44 -23.93
C GLN A 176 3.76 -17.30 -23.67
N LEU A 177 3.05 -17.35 -22.55
CA LEU A 177 2.08 -16.34 -22.13
C LEU A 177 2.76 -15.16 -21.43
N GLU A 178 3.87 -15.41 -20.73
CA GLU A 178 4.69 -14.39 -20.07
C GLU A 178 5.08 -13.26 -21.03
N ASP A 179 5.53 -13.62 -22.23
CA ASP A 179 5.93 -12.67 -23.28
C ASP A 179 4.77 -12.14 -24.15
N ASP A 180 3.54 -12.68 -24.01
CA ASP A 180 2.40 -12.31 -24.85
C ASP A 180 1.67 -11.08 -24.28
N LYS A 181 1.92 -9.92 -24.90
CA LYS A 181 1.29 -8.64 -24.50
C LYS A 181 -0.23 -8.70 -24.41
N ALA A 182 -0.89 -9.47 -25.28
CA ALA A 182 -2.35 -9.55 -25.27
C ALA A 182 -2.85 -10.40 -24.10
N TYR A 183 -2.08 -11.39 -23.65
CA TYR A 183 -2.39 -12.10 -22.41
C TYR A 183 -2.15 -11.21 -21.18
N GLN A 184 -0.99 -10.55 -21.11
CA GLN A 184 -0.63 -9.69 -19.99
C GLN A 184 -1.66 -8.58 -19.73
N GLN A 185 -2.11 -7.89 -20.79
CA GLN A 185 -3.15 -6.87 -20.67
C GLN A 185 -4.45 -7.41 -20.07
N GLU A 186 -4.83 -8.64 -20.40
CA GLU A 186 -6.05 -9.26 -19.90
C GLU A 186 -5.88 -9.76 -18.46
N ALA A 187 -4.72 -10.31 -18.11
CA ALA A 187 -4.39 -10.70 -16.74
C ALA A 187 -4.36 -9.48 -15.79
N GLU A 188 -3.73 -8.39 -16.21
CA GLU A 188 -3.72 -7.12 -15.47
C GLU A 188 -5.13 -6.56 -15.28
N MET A 189 -5.97 -6.60 -16.33
CA MET A 189 -7.36 -6.13 -16.25
C MET A 189 -8.20 -6.98 -15.29
N LEU A 190 -7.98 -8.30 -15.23
CA LEU A 190 -8.64 -9.19 -14.27
C LEU A 190 -8.25 -8.82 -12.85
N ALA A 191 -6.95 -8.67 -12.58
CA ALA A 191 -6.44 -8.26 -11.28
C ALA A 191 -7.02 -6.90 -10.84
N HIS A 192 -7.05 -5.92 -11.75
CA HIS A 192 -7.66 -4.61 -11.49
C HIS A 192 -9.15 -4.69 -11.20
N THR A 193 -9.87 -5.56 -11.92
CA THR A 193 -11.31 -5.76 -11.72
C THR A 193 -11.61 -6.44 -10.39
N MET A 194 -10.77 -7.38 -9.96
CA MET A 194 -10.84 -7.99 -8.62
C MET A 194 -10.58 -6.96 -7.53
N ALA A 195 -9.56 -6.11 -7.67
CA ALA A 195 -9.28 -5.03 -6.73
C ALA A 195 -10.48 -4.09 -6.55
N LYS A 196 -11.18 -3.75 -7.65
CA LYS A 196 -12.43 -2.96 -7.59
C LYS A 196 -13.55 -3.68 -6.86
N LEU A 197 -13.69 -5.00 -7.03
CA LEU A 197 -14.68 -5.77 -6.27
C LEU A 197 -14.41 -5.67 -4.77
N HIS A 198 -13.14 -5.84 -4.37
CA HIS A 198 -12.73 -5.71 -2.96
C HIS A 198 -12.96 -4.30 -2.43
N GLU A 199 -12.69 -3.26 -3.21
CA GLU A 199 -13.00 -1.87 -2.86
C GLU A 199 -14.49 -1.70 -2.53
N TYR A 200 -15.37 -2.31 -3.32
CA TYR A 200 -16.81 -2.27 -3.09
C TYR A 200 -17.29 -3.05 -1.87
N CYS A 201 -16.47 -3.95 -1.31
CA CYS A 201 -16.75 -4.69 -0.08
C CYS A 201 -16.28 -3.94 1.18
N ARG A 202 -15.39 -2.95 1.04
CA ARG A 202 -14.83 -2.24 2.19
C ARG A 202 -15.85 -1.28 2.80
N PRO A 203 -15.97 -1.24 4.14
CA PRO A 203 -16.77 -0.22 4.82
C PRO A 203 -16.30 1.17 4.36
N LEU A 204 -17.21 1.92 3.74
CA LEU A 204 -17.00 3.34 3.49
C LEU A 204 -17.44 4.01 4.77
N LEU A 205 -16.52 4.75 5.37
CA LEU A 205 -16.84 5.71 6.40
C LEU A 205 -17.95 6.61 5.86
N LEU A 206 -19.08 6.64 6.56
CA LEU A 206 -20.14 7.60 6.26
C LEU A 206 -19.56 9.01 6.41
N GLU A 207 -20.21 10.01 5.81
CA GLU A 207 -19.71 11.39 5.81
C GLU A 207 -19.37 11.89 7.22
N ASP A 208 -20.27 11.69 8.20
CA ASP A 208 -20.07 12.07 9.60
C ASP A 208 -18.92 11.30 10.29
N GLU A 209 -18.69 10.05 9.89
CA GLU A 209 -17.60 9.22 10.42
C GLU A 209 -16.26 9.65 9.81
N PHE A 210 -16.25 9.92 8.51
CA PHE A 210 -15.10 10.44 7.80
C PHE A 210 -14.70 11.81 8.33
N GLU A 211 -15.66 12.69 8.61
CA GLU A 211 -15.42 13.99 9.23
C GLU A 211 -14.71 13.85 10.58
N LYS A 212 -15.22 13.00 11.47
CA LYS A 212 -14.61 12.74 12.79
C LYS A 212 -13.22 12.10 12.68
N MET A 213 -13.04 11.18 11.73
CA MET A 213 -11.73 10.60 11.44
C MET A 213 -10.75 11.69 10.98
N MET A 214 -11.19 12.61 10.11
CA MET A 214 -10.38 13.73 9.64
C MET A 214 -10.01 14.69 10.77
N GLU A 215 -10.92 14.96 11.72
CA GLU A 215 -10.60 15.73 12.93
C GLU A 215 -9.51 15.05 13.76
N LEU A 216 -9.60 13.75 13.96
CA LEU A 216 -8.59 12.99 14.70
C LEU A 216 -7.23 13.00 13.97
N LEU A 217 -7.22 12.81 12.65
CA LEU A 217 -6.00 12.93 11.83
C LEU A 217 -5.37 14.33 11.94
N TYR A 218 -6.19 15.39 11.93
CA TYR A 218 -5.73 16.77 12.10
C TYR A 218 -5.06 16.99 13.47
N GLU A 219 -5.70 16.50 14.53
CA GLU A 219 -5.16 16.59 15.89
C GLU A 219 -3.83 15.84 16.00
N GLN A 220 -3.73 14.64 15.40
CA GLN A 220 -2.50 13.86 15.37
C GLN A 220 -1.38 14.58 14.62
N ASN A 221 -1.64 15.10 13.43
CA ASN A 221 -0.65 15.85 12.65
C ASN A 221 -0.16 17.08 13.42
N THR A 222 -1.09 17.82 14.04
CA THR A 222 -0.76 18.99 14.85
C THR A 222 0.09 18.61 16.07
N SER A 223 -0.27 17.52 16.76
CA SER A 223 0.43 17.04 17.94
C SER A 223 1.84 16.53 17.60
N THR A 224 1.98 15.78 16.50
CA THR A 224 3.26 15.28 15.98
C THR A 224 4.18 16.42 15.59
N ARG A 225 3.67 17.45 14.90
CA ARG A 225 4.48 18.62 14.55
C ARG A 225 4.97 19.38 15.79
N LYS A 226 4.12 19.56 16.81
CA LYS A 226 4.53 20.14 18.09
C LYS A 226 5.64 19.31 18.76
N LEU A 227 5.54 17.99 18.70
CA LEU A 227 6.58 17.11 19.21
C LEU A 227 7.89 17.29 18.43
N TRP A 228 7.87 17.28 17.09
CA TRP A 228 9.07 17.52 16.29
C TRP A 228 9.72 18.86 16.60
N THR A 229 8.94 19.93 16.74
CA THR A 229 9.47 21.24 17.16
C THR A 229 10.16 21.15 18.52
N LYS A 230 9.53 20.50 19.49
CA LYS A 230 10.10 20.29 20.84
C LYS A 230 11.39 19.48 20.78
N LEU A 231 11.41 18.38 20.03
CA LEU A 231 12.58 17.51 19.88
C LEU A 231 13.73 18.23 19.18
N TYR A 232 13.44 18.97 18.11
CA TYR A 232 14.40 19.82 17.42
C TYR A 232 15.03 20.84 18.38
N ASP A 233 14.21 21.56 19.14
CA ASP A 233 14.70 22.57 20.09
C ASP A 233 15.54 21.94 21.22
N MET A 234 15.24 20.71 21.64
CA MET A 234 16.03 20.01 22.66
C MET A 234 17.35 19.47 22.12
N LEU A 235 17.38 19.02 20.86
CA LEU A 235 18.57 18.53 20.19
C LEU A 235 19.48 19.67 19.72
N PHE A 236 18.93 20.79 19.21
CA PHE A 236 19.70 21.81 18.49
C PHE A 236 19.64 23.21 19.11
N SER A 237 19.24 23.36 20.38
CA SER A 237 19.13 24.67 21.04
C SER A 237 20.39 25.52 20.92
N SER A 238 20.29 26.71 20.30
CA SER A 238 21.40 27.66 20.06
C SER A 238 22.05 28.26 21.30
N LYS A 239 21.50 28.02 22.51
CA LYS A 239 22.07 28.47 23.79
C LYS A 239 22.99 27.44 24.45
N ALA A 240 23.09 26.25 23.88
CA ALA A 240 24.07 25.27 24.31
C ALA A 240 25.39 25.55 23.61
N THR A 241 26.50 25.44 24.34
CA THR A 241 27.82 25.25 23.75
C THR A 241 27.78 24.07 22.77
N PRO A 242 28.71 23.99 21.79
CA PRO A 242 28.72 22.97 20.73
C PRO A 242 28.56 21.50 21.19
N ASP A 243 28.81 21.22 22.48
CA ASP A 243 28.78 19.89 23.08
C ASP A 243 27.60 19.62 24.04
N HIS A 244 26.57 20.48 24.10
CA HIS A 244 25.49 20.36 25.11
C HIS A 244 24.07 20.25 24.52
N HIS A 245 23.77 19.15 23.85
CA HIS A 245 22.38 18.75 23.61
C HIS A 245 21.64 18.59 24.95
N LYS A 246 20.40 19.08 25.06
CA LYS A 246 19.63 18.95 26.32
C LYS A 246 19.23 17.51 26.61
N ILE A 247 19.17 16.67 25.57
CA ILE A 247 18.84 15.24 25.62
C ILE A 247 19.70 14.48 24.61
N SER A 248 19.88 13.17 24.83
CA SER A 248 20.50 12.28 23.84
C SER A 248 19.54 11.98 22.68
N ILE A 249 20.08 11.60 21.53
CA ILE A 249 19.30 11.22 20.35
C ILE A 249 18.43 9.98 20.63
N LYS A 250 18.93 9.02 21.41
CA LYS A 250 18.17 7.86 21.90
C LYS A 250 16.94 8.25 22.72
N THR A 251 17.07 9.28 23.56
CA THR A 251 15.93 9.77 24.37
C THR A 251 14.90 10.47 23.47
N ALA A 252 15.34 11.31 22.54
CA ALA A 252 14.47 11.99 21.58
C ALA A 252 13.69 10.98 20.71
N TYR A 253 14.38 9.95 20.22
CA TYR A 253 13.78 8.88 19.42
C TYR A 253 12.71 8.09 20.20
N ARG A 254 12.99 7.71 21.45
CA ARG A 254 12.02 6.99 22.29
C ARG A 254 10.74 7.79 22.54
N GLU A 255 10.86 9.10 22.76
CA GLU A 255 9.71 9.99 22.90
C GLU A 255 8.88 10.04 21.61
N PHE A 256 9.53 10.11 20.45
CA PHE A 256 8.86 10.04 19.15
C PHE A 256 8.12 8.71 18.93
N VAL A 257 8.76 7.58 19.22
CA VAL A 257 8.15 6.25 19.07
C VAL A 257 6.94 6.10 20.00
N LYS A 258 7.06 6.55 21.25
CA LYS A 258 5.95 6.53 22.22
C LYS A 258 4.75 7.31 21.68
N HIS A 259 4.96 8.56 21.26
CA HIS A 259 3.91 9.42 20.71
C HIS A 259 3.26 8.82 19.46
N THR A 260 4.07 8.25 18.56
CA THR A 260 3.56 7.62 17.32
C THR A 260 2.66 6.42 17.64
N LYS A 261 3.04 5.59 18.63
CA LYS A 261 2.23 4.46 19.10
C LYS A 261 0.93 4.92 19.77
N GLU A 262 0.98 6.00 20.56
CA GLU A 262 -0.20 6.59 21.18
C GLU A 262 -1.19 7.14 20.13
N ASN A 263 -0.70 7.83 19.10
CA ASN A 263 -1.53 8.28 17.98
C ASN A 263 -2.16 7.10 17.20
N SER A 264 -1.36 6.09 16.85
CA SER A 264 -1.88 4.90 16.16
C SER A 264 -2.96 4.19 17.00
N LYS A 265 -2.74 4.10 18.32
CA LYS A 265 -3.73 3.54 19.24
C LYS A 265 -5.02 4.36 19.25
N ALA A 266 -4.96 5.70 19.25
CA ALA A 266 -6.15 6.54 19.26
C ALA A 266 -7.06 6.31 18.02
N MET A 267 -6.49 6.11 16.83
CA MET A 267 -7.28 5.77 15.63
C MET A 267 -7.96 4.41 15.76
N LYS A 268 -7.24 3.41 16.30
CA LYS A 268 -7.75 2.05 16.52
C LYS A 268 -8.85 2.01 17.57
N ASP A 269 -8.64 2.69 18.70
CA ASP A 269 -9.61 2.77 19.80
C ASP A 269 -10.91 3.49 19.34
N ALA A 270 -10.82 4.40 18.37
CA ALA A 270 -11.96 5.05 17.74
C ALA A 270 -12.68 4.16 16.69
N GLY A 271 -12.15 2.98 16.37
CA GLY A 271 -12.75 2.05 15.42
C GLY A 271 -12.58 2.44 13.95
N TYR A 272 -11.71 3.40 13.64
CA TYR A 272 -11.47 3.81 12.25
C TYR A 272 -10.48 2.87 11.55
N PRO A 273 -10.70 2.58 10.25
CA PRO A 273 -9.78 1.78 9.47
C PRO A 273 -8.45 2.51 9.24
N GLU A 274 -7.35 1.77 9.14
CA GLU A 274 -6.08 2.31 8.61
C GLU A 274 -6.23 2.51 7.10
N LEU A 275 -6.38 3.76 6.66
CA LEU A 275 -6.51 4.12 5.25
C LEU A 275 -5.14 4.48 4.67
N ASN A 276 -4.79 3.89 3.53
CA ASN A 276 -3.65 4.38 2.76
C ASN A 276 -4.00 5.73 2.09
N PRO A 277 -3.02 6.52 1.62
CA PRO A 277 -3.32 7.87 1.17
C PRO A 277 -4.14 7.94 -0.13
N LEU A 278 -4.19 6.87 -0.94
CA LEU A 278 -5.10 6.79 -2.09
C LEU A 278 -6.55 6.60 -1.62
N GLU A 279 -6.79 5.68 -0.68
CA GLU A 279 -8.12 5.45 -0.09
C GLU A 279 -8.64 6.70 0.62
N LEU A 280 -7.75 7.37 1.36
CA LEU A 280 -8.04 8.64 2.01
C LEU A 280 -8.40 9.73 0.99
N GLY A 281 -7.68 9.79 -0.13
CA GLY A 281 -7.97 10.70 -1.25
C GLY A 281 -9.29 10.40 -1.96
N ASP A 282 -9.64 9.12 -2.14
CA ASP A 282 -10.91 8.70 -2.74
C ASP A 282 -12.10 9.04 -1.85
N LEU A 283 -12.00 8.84 -0.53
CA LEU A 283 -13.04 9.27 0.42
C LEU A 283 -13.19 10.79 0.44
N TYR A 284 -12.08 11.52 0.45
CA TYR A 284 -12.12 12.97 0.33
C TYR A 284 -12.80 13.41 -0.97
N GLY A 285 -12.48 12.77 -2.11
CA GLY A 285 -13.11 13.08 -3.40
C GLY A 285 -14.63 12.96 -3.39
N ARG A 286 -15.19 12.08 -2.55
CA ARG A 286 -16.64 11.88 -2.37
C ARG A 286 -17.28 12.96 -1.49
N TYR A 287 -16.57 13.42 -0.47
CA TYR A 287 -17.09 14.37 0.52
C TYR A 287 -16.47 15.78 0.43
N LYS A 288 -15.74 16.08 -0.65
CA LYS A 288 -15.03 17.37 -0.83
C LYS A 288 -15.95 18.59 -0.83
N ASP A 289 -17.24 18.41 -1.12
CA ASP A 289 -18.23 19.48 -1.15
C ASP A 289 -18.72 19.85 0.27
N ASN A 290 -18.37 19.05 1.28
CA ASN A 290 -18.54 19.40 2.68
C ASN A 290 -17.42 20.34 3.13
N ASP A 291 -17.78 21.59 3.43
CA ASP A 291 -16.84 22.64 3.83
C ASP A 291 -15.98 22.25 5.03
N LYS A 292 -16.53 21.53 6.01
CA LYS A 292 -15.79 21.15 7.21
C LYS A 292 -14.71 20.12 6.89
N ILE A 293 -15.07 19.07 6.15
CA ILE A 293 -14.12 18.07 5.65
C ILE A 293 -13.05 18.73 4.77
N HIS A 294 -13.46 19.60 3.83
CA HIS A 294 -12.55 20.33 2.97
C HIS A 294 -11.55 21.21 3.73
N ASN A 295 -12.04 21.95 4.72
CA ASN A 295 -11.19 22.79 5.56
C ASN A 295 -10.21 21.97 6.40
N ILE A 296 -10.65 20.85 6.97
CA ILE A 296 -9.77 19.97 7.75
C ILE A 296 -8.73 19.32 6.83
N TRP A 297 -9.13 18.84 5.66
CA TRP A 297 -8.25 18.26 4.64
C TRP A 297 -7.06 19.18 4.31
N ILE A 298 -7.34 20.46 4.03
CA ILE A 298 -6.32 21.46 3.73
C ILE A 298 -5.47 21.76 4.98
N LYS A 299 -6.09 21.94 6.15
CA LYS A 299 -5.37 22.25 7.40
C LYS A 299 -4.44 21.12 7.86
N SER A 300 -4.82 19.88 7.60
CA SER A 300 -4.01 18.69 7.87
C SER A 300 -2.88 18.47 6.87
N SER A 301 -2.80 19.28 5.81
CA SER A 301 -1.91 19.05 4.66
C SER A 301 -2.14 17.69 3.98
N CYS A 302 -3.37 17.15 4.03
CA CYS A 302 -3.69 15.88 3.36
C CYS A 302 -3.71 16.05 1.84
N ASP A 303 -4.12 17.22 1.32
CA ASP A 303 -4.04 17.57 -0.10
C ASP A 303 -2.61 17.49 -0.63
N LEU A 304 -1.67 17.97 0.20
CA LEU A 304 -0.26 18.00 -0.06
C LEU A 304 0.35 16.59 -0.09
N ALA A 305 0.09 15.78 0.94
CA ALA A 305 0.54 14.40 1.00
C ALA A 305 -0.02 13.56 -0.17
N ALA A 306 -1.32 13.68 -0.46
CA ALA A 306 -1.95 12.98 -1.58
C ALA A 306 -1.35 13.40 -2.93
N TYR A 307 -1.11 14.70 -3.14
CA TYR A 307 -0.48 15.20 -4.36
C TYR A 307 0.95 14.66 -4.53
N LEU A 308 1.76 14.67 -3.46
CA LEU A 308 3.12 14.12 -3.50
C LEU A 308 3.14 12.63 -3.86
N GLN A 309 2.20 11.84 -3.34
CA GLN A 309 2.10 10.42 -3.69
C GLN A 309 1.80 10.23 -5.18
N VAL A 310 0.85 10.99 -5.74
CA VAL A 310 0.53 10.92 -7.17
C VAL A 310 1.73 11.34 -8.02
N MET A 311 2.47 12.37 -7.59
CA MET A 311 3.70 12.81 -8.25
C MET A 311 4.77 11.71 -8.28
N MET A 312 4.94 10.98 -7.17
CA MET A 312 5.89 9.87 -7.10
C MET A 312 5.50 8.73 -8.05
N ILE A 313 4.22 8.38 -8.10
CA ILE A 313 3.70 7.37 -9.04
C ILE A 313 3.93 7.82 -10.48
N ALA A 314 3.64 9.08 -10.81
CA ALA A 314 3.86 9.64 -12.14
C ALA A 314 5.35 9.61 -12.54
N ALA A 315 6.25 9.95 -11.61
CA ALA A 315 7.70 9.92 -11.82
C ALA A 315 8.22 8.50 -12.11
N GLN A 316 7.57 7.47 -11.58
CA GLN A 316 7.90 6.07 -11.85
C GLN A 316 7.35 5.58 -13.20
N GLY A 317 6.21 6.11 -13.63
CA GLY A 317 5.40 5.54 -14.70
C GLY A 317 5.27 6.37 -15.97
N GLN A 318 6.31 7.07 -16.46
CA GLN A 318 6.32 7.87 -17.71
C GLN A 318 5.10 8.79 -17.97
N MET A 319 4.22 9.00 -17.00
CA MET A 319 3.04 9.83 -17.13
C MET A 319 3.42 11.26 -16.73
N PRO A 320 2.92 12.27 -17.46
CA PRO A 320 3.14 13.64 -17.05
C PRO A 320 2.55 13.85 -15.65
N PRO A 321 3.26 14.55 -14.75
CA PRO A 321 2.73 14.85 -13.43
C PRO A 321 1.42 15.66 -13.55
N PRO A 322 0.41 15.37 -12.71
CA PRO A 322 -0.81 16.16 -12.70
C PRO A 322 -0.51 17.60 -12.25
N PRO A 323 -1.32 18.59 -12.65
CA PRO A 323 -1.17 19.94 -12.12
C PRO A 323 -1.43 19.94 -10.60
N PRO A 324 -0.66 20.71 -9.82
CA PRO A 324 -0.87 20.86 -8.38
C PRO A 324 -2.25 21.48 -8.06
N PRO A 325 -2.90 21.04 -6.97
CA PRO A 325 -4.15 21.64 -6.51
C PRO A 325 -4.04 23.16 -6.29
N PRO A 326 -5.13 23.94 -6.44
CA PRO A 326 -5.10 25.39 -6.22
C PRO A 326 -4.62 25.81 -4.82
N SER A 327 -4.99 25.05 -3.78
CA SER A 327 -4.54 25.25 -2.39
C SER A 327 -3.03 25.16 -2.28
N VAL A 328 -2.46 24.12 -2.87
CA VAL A 328 -1.02 23.86 -2.94
C VAL A 328 -0.32 24.96 -3.72
N MET A 329 -0.80 25.29 -4.93
CA MET A 329 -0.23 26.35 -5.77
C MET A 329 -0.17 27.69 -5.05
N LYS A 330 -1.20 28.04 -4.27
CA LYS A 330 -1.23 29.29 -3.51
C LYS A 330 -0.09 29.37 -2.48
N ARG A 331 0.31 28.24 -1.89
CA ARG A 331 1.39 28.14 -0.90
C ARG A 331 2.77 28.25 -1.56
N VAL A 332 2.99 27.53 -2.66
CA VAL A 332 4.34 27.35 -3.23
C VAL A 332 4.73 28.34 -4.32
N LYS A 333 3.77 29.05 -4.94
CA LYS A 333 4.01 29.93 -6.11
C LYS A 333 5.05 31.03 -5.91
N ASN A 334 5.29 31.45 -4.66
CA ASN A 334 6.21 32.54 -4.32
C ASN A 334 7.58 32.03 -3.87
N ILE A 335 7.78 30.70 -3.78
CA ILE A 335 9.04 30.10 -3.39
C ILE A 335 9.96 30.13 -4.61
N THR A 336 11.14 30.74 -4.49
CA THR A 336 12.14 30.78 -5.57
C THR A 336 13.02 29.54 -5.58
N ALA A 337 13.62 29.21 -6.73
CA ALA A 337 14.61 28.15 -6.81
C ALA A 337 15.76 28.34 -5.80
N SER A 338 16.24 29.58 -5.61
CA SER A 338 17.29 29.89 -4.62
C SER A 338 16.88 29.60 -3.17
N GLN A 339 15.62 29.83 -2.81
CA GLN A 339 15.08 29.43 -1.50
C GLN A 339 15.06 27.91 -1.37
N VAL A 340 14.64 27.19 -2.42
CA VAL A 340 14.68 25.72 -2.44
C VAL A 340 16.10 25.21 -2.21
N VAL A 341 17.12 25.78 -2.88
CA VAL A 341 18.52 25.39 -2.67
C VAL A 341 18.98 25.62 -1.23
N ALA A 342 18.70 26.80 -0.68
CA ALA A 342 19.10 27.14 0.69
C ALA A 342 18.48 26.17 1.71
N MET A 343 17.20 25.88 1.55
CA MET A 343 16.46 25.02 2.48
C MET A 343 16.81 23.53 2.30
N GLN A 344 17.10 23.09 1.07
CA GLN A 344 17.66 21.77 0.80
C GLN A 344 19.01 21.59 1.53
N SER A 345 19.90 22.59 1.46
CA SER A 345 21.16 22.54 2.20
C SER A 345 20.93 22.52 3.73
N CYS A 346 19.97 23.28 4.26
CA CYS A 346 19.62 23.28 5.68
C CYS A 346 19.13 21.90 6.14
N MET A 347 18.20 21.30 5.39
CA MET A 347 17.67 19.96 5.69
C MET A 347 18.78 18.90 5.64
N THR A 348 19.62 18.92 4.60
CA THR A 348 20.75 17.99 4.47
C THR A 348 21.73 18.13 5.63
N ALA A 349 22.05 19.35 6.05
CA ALA A 349 22.95 19.59 7.18
C ALA A 349 22.38 19.05 8.50
N CYS A 350 21.10 19.33 8.78
CA CYS A 350 20.44 18.83 9.99
C CYS A 350 20.35 17.30 10.00
N LEU A 351 19.98 16.69 8.87
CA LEU A 351 19.93 15.24 8.74
C LEU A 351 21.32 14.60 8.95
N GLY A 352 22.38 15.23 8.45
CA GLY A 352 23.76 14.79 8.67
C GLY A 352 24.18 14.80 10.14
N LEU A 353 23.73 15.79 10.91
CA LEU A 353 23.93 15.85 12.37
C LEU A 353 23.16 14.73 13.08
N ILE A 354 21.86 14.58 12.79
CA ILE A 354 21.02 13.51 13.37
C ILE A 354 21.66 12.14 13.12
N LYS A 355 22.04 11.86 11.87
CA LYS A 355 22.72 10.63 11.48
C LYS A 355 23.99 10.39 12.29
N THR A 356 24.82 11.42 12.47
CA THR A 356 26.08 11.33 13.24
C THR A 356 25.80 11.01 14.71
N MET A 357 24.78 11.64 15.30
CA MET A 357 24.33 11.32 16.66
C MET A 357 23.85 9.87 16.76
N MET A 358 23.00 9.41 15.84
CA MET A 358 22.50 8.04 15.83
C MET A 358 23.63 7.01 15.72
N LYS A 359 24.62 7.28 14.86
CA LYS A 359 25.81 6.41 14.69
C LYS A 359 26.70 6.35 15.93
N SER A 360 26.66 7.37 16.77
CA SER A 360 27.46 7.43 18.00
C SER A 360 26.86 6.66 19.18
N GLU A 361 25.63 6.14 19.05
CA GLU A 361 25.01 5.30 20.07
C GLU A 361 25.66 3.91 20.12
N GLU A 362 25.73 3.33 21.32
CA GLU A 362 26.16 1.94 21.51
C GLU A 362 25.05 1.00 21.02
N ASN A 363 25.39 0.10 20.09
CA ASN A 363 24.49 -0.79 19.35
C ASN A 363 23.27 -0.09 18.71
N PRO A 364 23.48 0.78 17.69
CA PRO A 364 22.39 1.52 17.03
C PRO A 364 21.23 0.64 16.55
N GLU A 365 21.52 -0.56 16.08
CA GLU A 365 20.56 -1.55 15.58
C GLU A 365 19.59 -2.07 16.65
N GLU A 366 19.98 -2.07 17.92
CA GLU A 366 19.11 -2.46 19.05
C GLU A 366 18.24 -1.29 19.52
N VAL A 367 18.63 -0.06 19.18
CA VAL A 367 17.99 1.17 19.64
C VAL A 367 16.98 1.68 18.63
N PHE A 368 17.34 1.67 17.35
CA PHE A 368 16.57 2.31 16.29
C PHE A 368 15.89 1.26 15.40
N ASP A 369 14.57 1.18 15.52
CA ASP A 369 13.70 0.43 14.62
C ASP A 369 13.55 1.20 13.30
N ALA A 370 13.84 0.53 12.20
CA ALA A 370 13.81 1.05 10.84
C ALA A 370 12.46 1.69 10.48
N GLN A 371 11.34 1.21 11.04
CA GLN A 371 10.01 1.75 10.80
C GLN A 371 9.87 3.20 11.30
N TYR A 372 10.56 3.56 12.39
CA TYR A 372 10.41 4.87 13.04
C TYR A 372 11.63 5.78 12.89
N ALA A 373 12.81 5.20 12.63
CA ALA A 373 14.08 5.93 12.62
C ALA A 373 14.13 6.99 11.52
N LEU A 374 13.72 6.63 10.29
CA LEU A 374 13.71 7.55 9.17
C LEU A 374 12.64 8.65 9.33
N PRO A 375 11.35 8.33 9.65
CA PRO A 375 10.34 9.36 9.95
C PRO A 375 10.75 10.32 11.07
N PHE A 376 11.39 9.81 12.12
CA PHE A 376 11.94 10.62 13.20
C PHE A 376 12.99 11.61 12.68
N ALA A 377 14.00 11.12 11.95
CA ALA A 377 15.10 11.94 11.46
C ALA A 377 14.62 13.01 10.47
N GLN A 378 13.72 12.64 9.55
CA GLN A 378 13.15 13.56 8.57
C GLN A 378 12.23 14.59 9.22
N GLY A 379 11.35 14.16 10.15
CA GLY A 379 10.43 15.04 10.85
C GLY A 379 11.14 16.06 11.75
N VAL A 380 12.24 15.69 12.39
CA VAL A 380 13.08 16.64 13.14
C VAL A 380 13.85 17.56 12.19
N ALA A 381 14.43 17.03 11.11
CA ALA A 381 15.19 17.84 10.14
C ALA A 381 14.31 18.84 9.39
N SER A 382 13.04 18.54 9.14
CA SER A 382 12.10 19.47 8.49
C SER A 382 11.83 20.71 9.34
N ILE A 383 11.91 20.63 10.67
CA ILE A 383 11.78 21.81 11.55
C ILE A 383 12.92 22.81 11.33
N ALA A 384 14.12 22.35 10.93
CA ALA A 384 15.24 23.25 10.61
C ALA A 384 14.87 24.25 9.51
N ILE A 385 14.10 23.79 8.53
CA ILE A 385 13.58 24.61 7.44
C ILE A 385 12.63 25.67 7.97
N GLU A 386 11.68 25.27 8.82
CA GLU A 386 10.69 26.18 9.40
C GLU A 386 11.36 27.29 10.25
N ARG A 387 12.49 26.97 10.89
CA ARG A 387 13.30 27.92 11.65
C ARG A 387 14.10 28.87 10.76
N GLU A 388 14.72 28.35 9.70
CA GLU A 388 15.51 29.15 8.76
C GLU A 388 14.64 30.18 8.01
N ASP A 389 13.40 29.80 7.70
CA ASP A 389 12.45 30.64 6.97
C ASP A 389 11.93 31.87 7.75
N SER A 390 12.44 32.12 8.96
CA SER A 390 12.14 33.33 9.75
C SER A 390 10.65 33.60 9.96
N GLY A 391 9.82 32.54 9.97
CA GLY A 391 8.39 32.63 10.26
C GLY A 391 7.48 32.91 9.06
N LYS A 392 7.92 32.74 7.80
CA LYS A 392 6.98 32.76 6.66
C LYS A 392 6.14 31.49 6.55
N GLY A 393 6.39 30.51 7.42
CA GLY A 393 5.56 29.32 7.60
C GLY A 393 5.76 28.26 6.53
N LEU A 394 6.87 28.31 5.78
CA LEU A 394 7.21 27.25 4.83
C LEU A 394 7.53 25.95 5.56
N THR A 395 6.96 24.86 5.04
CA THR A 395 7.13 23.49 5.54
C THR A 395 8.06 22.70 4.61
N GLY A 396 8.57 21.56 5.06
CA GLY A 396 9.41 20.70 4.20
C GLY A 396 8.66 20.20 2.95
N GLU A 397 7.36 20.05 3.10
CA GLU A 397 6.43 19.64 2.06
C GLU A 397 6.24 20.69 0.98
N ASP A 398 6.12 21.97 1.37
CA ASP A 398 6.07 23.09 0.44
C ASP A 398 7.32 23.12 -0.45
N LEU A 399 8.47 22.78 0.12
CA LEU A 399 9.74 22.77 -0.59
C LEU A 399 9.89 21.62 -1.55
N THR A 400 9.31 20.47 -1.21
CA THR A 400 9.34 19.32 -2.11
C THR A 400 8.61 19.65 -3.39
N ILE A 401 7.42 20.23 -3.29
CA ILE A 401 6.68 20.65 -4.49
C ILE A 401 7.37 21.79 -5.20
N ALA A 402 7.84 22.81 -4.47
CA ALA A 402 8.58 23.90 -5.10
C ALA A 402 9.83 23.37 -5.84
N GLY A 403 10.51 22.37 -5.29
CA GLY A 403 11.61 21.66 -5.93
C GLY A 403 11.19 20.98 -7.23
N MET A 404 10.04 20.30 -7.23
CA MET A 404 9.49 19.70 -8.46
C MET A 404 9.13 20.77 -9.50
N MET A 405 8.50 21.87 -9.10
CA MET A 405 8.12 22.97 -9.99
C MET A 405 9.34 23.68 -10.60
N HIS A 406 10.41 23.82 -9.81
CA HIS A 406 11.67 24.43 -10.24
C HIS A 406 12.68 23.42 -10.77
N SER A 407 12.29 22.16 -10.99
CA SER A 407 13.19 21.07 -11.40
C SER A 407 14.09 21.44 -12.60
N PRO A 408 13.59 22.06 -13.68
CA PRO A 408 14.45 22.44 -14.81
C PRO A 408 15.58 23.40 -14.44
N THR A 409 15.33 24.30 -13.48
CA THR A 409 16.34 25.24 -12.98
C THR A 409 17.29 24.55 -12.00
N LEU A 410 16.74 23.74 -11.09
CA LEU A 410 17.49 23.08 -10.02
C LEU A 410 18.43 21.98 -10.54
N GLN A 411 18.10 21.33 -11.66
CA GLN A 411 18.97 20.34 -12.31
C GLN A 411 20.31 20.94 -12.77
N GLY A 412 20.37 22.26 -13.02
CA GLY A 412 21.60 22.96 -13.35
C GLY A 412 22.35 23.52 -12.13
N ASP A 413 21.76 23.45 -10.92
CA ASP A 413 22.35 23.99 -9.71
C ASP A 413 23.19 22.93 -8.98
N MET A 414 24.52 23.08 -9.06
CA MET A 414 25.47 22.13 -8.46
C MET A 414 25.29 21.97 -6.94
N LYS A 415 24.93 23.04 -6.24
CA LYS A 415 24.78 23.01 -4.77
C LYS A 415 23.52 22.25 -4.39
N PHE A 416 22.43 22.43 -5.14
CA PHE A 416 21.21 21.65 -4.97
C PHE A 416 21.47 20.16 -5.23
N MET A 417 22.13 19.83 -6.35
CA MET A 417 22.45 18.44 -6.71
C MET A 417 23.33 17.77 -5.66
N GLU A 418 24.40 18.42 -5.20
CA GLU A 418 25.26 17.89 -4.15
C GLU A 418 24.51 17.70 -2.82
N SER A 419 23.68 18.68 -2.43
CA SER A 419 22.89 18.59 -1.20
C SER A 419 21.86 17.46 -1.26
N SER A 420 21.23 17.26 -2.42
CA SER A 420 20.26 16.20 -2.67
C SER A 420 20.91 14.83 -2.64
N MET A 421 22.08 14.67 -3.29
CA MET A 421 22.86 13.43 -3.23
C MET A 421 23.28 13.08 -1.80
N LYS A 422 23.75 14.06 -1.03
CA LYS A 422 24.10 13.87 0.37
C LYS A 422 22.89 13.50 1.23
N GLN A 423 21.74 14.11 0.99
CA GLN A 423 20.50 13.75 1.69
C GLN A 423 20.15 12.28 1.45
N GLN A 424 20.15 11.84 0.18
CA GLN A 424 19.89 10.44 -0.18
C GLN A 424 20.90 9.48 0.44
N GLN A 425 22.18 9.86 0.46
CA GLN A 425 23.21 9.11 1.16
C GLN A 425 22.90 8.97 2.66
N TYR A 426 22.53 10.06 3.33
CA TYR A 426 22.21 10.03 4.77
C TYR A 426 20.97 9.21 5.08
N ILE A 427 19.93 9.29 4.26
CA ILE A 427 18.72 8.46 4.36
C ILE A 427 19.12 6.97 4.28
N SER A 428 19.92 6.60 3.28
CA SER A 428 20.41 5.22 3.11
C SER A 428 21.25 4.74 4.31
N GLU A 429 22.16 5.58 4.81
CA GLU A 429 22.98 5.25 5.98
C GLU A 429 22.13 5.08 7.25
N ILE A 430 21.11 5.91 7.46
CA ILE A 430 20.16 5.76 8.59
C ILE A 430 19.45 4.41 8.51
N MET A 431 18.93 4.05 7.34
CA MET A 431 18.23 2.77 7.16
C MET A 431 19.15 1.55 7.40
N GLN A 432 20.41 1.63 6.96
CA GLN A 432 21.40 0.56 7.18
C GLN A 432 21.75 0.38 8.67
N MET A 433 21.80 1.47 9.46
CA MET A 433 22.09 1.39 10.90
C MET A 433 20.97 0.70 11.70
N CYS A 434 19.75 0.67 11.18
CA CYS A 434 18.58 0.12 11.87
C CYS A 434 18.34 -1.37 11.58
N GLY A 435 19.35 -2.08 11.06
CA GLY A 435 19.22 -3.50 10.66
C GLY A 435 18.38 -3.72 9.39
N GLY A 436 18.08 -2.67 8.62
CA GLY A 436 17.41 -2.79 7.33
C GLY A 436 18.22 -3.68 6.39
N ALA A 437 17.55 -4.69 5.78
CA ALA A 437 18.18 -5.68 4.92
C ALA A 437 19.13 -5.03 3.91
N LYS A 438 20.38 -5.52 3.82
CA LYS A 438 21.21 -5.28 2.64
C LYS A 438 20.42 -5.82 1.44
N PRO A 439 20.10 -5.02 0.41
CA PRO A 439 19.46 -5.54 -0.78
C PRO A 439 20.34 -6.66 -1.36
N PRO A 440 19.81 -7.88 -1.56
CA PRO A 440 20.59 -8.99 -2.04
C PRO A 440 20.93 -8.76 -3.50
N GLY A 441 22.19 -8.42 -3.78
CA GLY A 441 22.80 -8.49 -5.13
C GLY A 441 22.26 -7.52 -6.19
N GLY A 442 23.10 -6.57 -6.60
CA GLY A 442 23.04 -5.99 -7.95
C GLY A 442 21.95 -4.95 -8.22
N SER A 443 22.31 -3.67 -8.10
CA SER A 443 21.71 -2.54 -8.80
C SER A 443 20.17 -2.52 -8.91
N GLN A 444 19.48 -2.54 -7.78
CA GLN A 444 18.28 -1.74 -7.63
C GLN A 444 18.50 -0.82 -6.44
N GLN A 445 18.71 0.46 -6.73
CA GLN A 445 18.57 1.50 -5.72
C GLN A 445 17.21 1.30 -5.05
N PRO A 446 17.10 1.42 -3.72
CA PRO A 446 15.79 1.69 -3.15
C PRO A 446 15.35 3.03 -3.74
N ASN A 447 14.42 3.00 -4.69
CA ASN A 447 13.72 4.19 -5.19
C ASN A 447 12.75 4.69 -4.12
N ALA A 448 13.25 4.87 -2.91
CA ALA A 448 12.61 5.57 -1.84
C ALA A 448 12.84 7.07 -2.07
N CYS A 449 11.99 7.70 -2.87
CA CYS A 449 11.72 9.10 -2.64
C CYS A 449 10.96 9.19 -1.31
N SER A 450 11.68 9.11 -0.19
CA SER A 450 11.09 9.33 1.12
C SER A 450 10.86 10.83 1.27
N ILE A 451 9.62 11.28 1.08
CA ILE A 451 9.20 12.59 1.56
C ILE A 451 7.84 12.40 2.25
N MET A 452 7.93 12.57 3.58
CA MET A 452 6.94 12.46 4.68
C MET A 452 6.59 11.08 5.17
#